data_AF-A0A0F5JYK0-F1
#
_entry.id   AF-A0A0F5JYK0-F1
#
_cell.length_a   1.000
_cell.length_b   1.000
_cell.length_c   1.000
_cell.angle_alpha   90.00
_cell.angle_beta   90.00
_cell.angle_gamma   90.00
#
_symmetry.space_group_name_H-M   'P 1'
#
loop_
_entity.id
_entity.type
_entity.pdbx_description
1 polymer ?
#
loop_
_entity_poly.entity_id
_entity_poly.type
_entity_poly.pdbx_seq_one_letter_code
_entity_poly.pdbx_strand_id
1 'polypeptide(L)'
;MLLFVLGFVGTIIAQSVAVSILVRGIDVSSDRTPFLLYFGWQCVAGLAEAVMFRECLPLAYRFPRKATFLLLWLTCTLVPLIGGFVILFACGWAKWFPGRVPSVQIVSVPRPTFVSNLVSQVTHGSGARLQARVSNVAVPASDRLSALVAIQQMPTRTTSPLLRELLTDPLEDVRLIAYGRMDQAENEIMQKIFAARKQIAYAANEAQLQAVHRLLAELYFELAYQNIVQGAVQTHALQQADQHAQAALAIGGGDAALWLRRGRLALVNGDPVLAREAFEHARELGFPSDRLAPWMAEAAFLNRDYASVHVLLEALRGRNALPVFKPVVEYWST
;
A
#
# COMPACT_ATOMS: atom_id res chain seq x y z
N MET A 1 8.23 -34.11 20.52
CA MET A 1 9.09 -35.28 20.77
C MET A 1 8.31 -36.59 20.62
N LEU A 2 7.19 -36.78 21.32
CA LEU A 2 6.39 -38.02 21.25
C LEU A 2 5.91 -38.38 19.82
N LEU A 3 5.39 -37.41 19.07
CA LEU A 3 4.94 -37.58 17.68
C LEU A 3 6.07 -37.96 16.71
N PHE A 4 7.28 -37.45 16.95
CA PHE A 4 8.45 -37.78 16.13
C PHE A 4 8.93 -39.21 16.39
N VAL A 5 8.96 -39.62 17.66
CA VAL A 5 9.32 -40.99 18.05
C VAL A 5 8.30 -41.99 17.47
N LEU A 6 7.01 -41.67 17.53
CA LEU A 6 5.96 -42.52 16.99
C LEU A 6 6.03 -42.62 15.45
N GLY A 7 6.32 -41.51 14.77
CA GLY A 7 6.58 -41.48 13.33
C GLY A 7 7.81 -42.30 12.93
N PHE A 8 8.90 -42.20 13.70
CA PHE A 8 10.15 -42.94 13.46
C PHE A 8 10.00 -44.45 13.67
N VAL A 9 9.23 -44.88 14.67
CA VAL A 9 8.89 -46.30 14.85
C VAL A 9 8.04 -46.78 13.67
N GLY A 10 7.09 -45.96 13.20
CA GLY A 10 6.28 -46.24 12.01
C GLY A 10 7.11 -46.41 10.72
N THR A 11 8.13 -45.57 10.51
CA THR A 11 9.02 -45.70 9.34
C THR A 11 9.91 -46.93 9.43
N ILE A 12 10.41 -47.30 10.61
CA ILE A 12 11.16 -48.56 10.82
C ILE A 12 10.30 -49.79 10.48
N ILE A 13 9.04 -49.79 10.92
CA ILE A 13 8.10 -50.89 10.61
C ILE A 13 7.81 -50.94 9.10
N ALA A 14 7.61 -49.79 8.44
CA ALA A 14 7.38 -49.75 7.00
C ALA A 14 8.59 -50.28 6.21
N GLN A 15 9.81 -49.93 6.63
CA GLN A 15 11.06 -50.40 6.01
C GLN A 15 11.30 -51.90 6.29
N SER A 16 10.98 -52.41 7.47
CA SER A 16 11.10 -53.85 7.78
C SER A 16 10.14 -54.71 6.97
N VAL A 17 8.93 -54.20 6.70
CA VAL A 17 7.98 -54.83 5.75
C VAL A 17 8.57 -54.86 4.34
N ALA A 18 9.18 -53.77 3.87
CA ALA A 18 9.85 -53.72 2.56
C ALA A 18 10.90 -54.83 2.43
N VAL A 19 11.81 -54.92 3.41
CA VAL A 19 12.87 -55.93 3.44
C VAL A 19 12.30 -57.35 3.51
N SER A 20 11.22 -57.57 4.26
CA SER A 20 10.58 -58.88 4.34
C SER A 20 9.98 -59.35 3.01
N ILE A 21 9.43 -58.43 2.20
CA ILE A 21 8.92 -58.70 0.85
C ILE A 21 10.07 -59.08 -0.08
N LEU A 22 11.21 -58.40 0.04
CA LEU A 22 12.42 -58.72 -0.73
C LEU A 22 12.98 -60.10 -0.37
N VAL A 23 13.14 -60.40 0.92
CA VAL A 23 13.68 -61.69 1.40
C VAL A 23 12.78 -62.87 0.99
N ARG A 24 11.45 -62.71 1.08
CA ARG A 24 10.50 -63.73 0.61
C ARG A 24 10.46 -63.88 -0.91
N GLY A 25 10.79 -62.82 -1.64
CA GLY A 25 10.85 -62.82 -3.10
C GLY A 25 12.11 -63.49 -3.67
N ILE A 26 13.21 -63.54 -2.90
CA ILE A 26 14.48 -64.13 -3.32
C ILE A 26 14.38 -65.67 -3.48
N ASP A 27 13.51 -66.34 -2.71
CA ASP A 27 13.30 -67.80 -2.81
C ASP A 27 12.50 -68.22 -4.05
N VAL A 28 11.86 -67.29 -4.77
CA VAL A 28 11.00 -67.57 -5.94
C VAL A 28 11.73 -67.17 -7.22
N SER A 29 12.54 -68.08 -7.75
CA SER A 29 13.57 -67.82 -8.78
C SER A 29 13.09 -67.48 -10.21
N SER A 30 11.82 -67.15 -10.44
CA SER A 30 11.34 -66.85 -11.80
C SER A 30 10.36 -65.69 -11.95
N ASP A 31 9.83 -65.13 -10.86
CA ASP A 31 8.81 -64.07 -10.94
C ASP A 31 9.39 -62.68 -10.62
N ARG A 32 9.06 -61.67 -11.44
CA ARG A 32 9.52 -60.27 -11.28
C ARG A 32 8.60 -59.44 -10.39
N THR A 33 7.44 -59.99 -10.07
CA THR A 33 6.42 -59.39 -9.20
C THR A 33 6.93 -58.96 -7.80
N PRO A 34 7.77 -59.72 -7.06
CA PRO A 34 8.23 -59.30 -5.74
C PRO A 34 9.14 -58.06 -5.78
N PHE A 35 9.92 -57.88 -6.85
CA PHE A 35 10.78 -56.70 -7.01
C PHE A 35 9.96 -55.44 -7.25
N LEU A 36 8.90 -55.50 -8.07
CA LEU A 36 8.01 -54.36 -8.30
C LEU A 36 7.24 -53.97 -7.03
N LEU A 37 6.77 -54.96 -6.26
CA LEU A 37 6.12 -54.73 -4.97
C LEU A 37 7.08 -54.11 -3.96
N TYR A 38 8.33 -54.57 -3.93
CA TYR A 38 9.39 -53.96 -3.12
C TYR A 38 9.61 -52.50 -3.49
N PHE A 39 9.82 -52.16 -4.77
CA PHE A 39 10.04 -50.78 -5.20
C PHE A 39 8.83 -49.89 -4.92
N GLY A 40 7.62 -50.37 -5.16
CA GLY A 40 6.39 -49.65 -4.86
C GLY A 40 6.26 -49.34 -3.36
N TRP A 41 6.51 -50.34 -2.52
CA TRP A 41 6.47 -50.17 -1.07
C TRP A 41 7.58 -49.27 -0.55
N GLN A 42 8.78 -49.34 -1.15
CA GLN A 42 9.92 -48.49 -0.83
C GLN A 42 9.63 -47.01 -1.12
N CYS A 43 8.97 -46.69 -2.24
CA CYS A 43 8.54 -45.34 -2.58
C CYS A 43 7.53 -44.77 -1.57
N VAL A 44 6.59 -45.60 -1.10
CA VAL A 44 5.58 -45.21 -0.10
C VAL A 44 6.25 -44.99 1.27
N ALA A 45 7.13 -45.90 1.68
CA ALA A 45 7.89 -45.78 2.92
C ALA A 45 8.78 -44.52 2.91
N GLY A 46 9.47 -44.26 1.80
CA GLY A 46 10.29 -43.06 1.62
C GLY A 46 9.47 -41.76 1.64
N LEU A 47 8.21 -41.77 1.19
CA LEU A 47 7.32 -40.62 1.25
C LEU A 47 6.89 -40.29 2.69
N ALA A 48 6.55 -41.31 3.47
CA ALA A 48 6.25 -41.14 4.89
C ALA A 48 7.45 -40.58 5.66
N GLU A 49 8.64 -41.10 5.41
CA GLU A 49 9.90 -40.62 5.98
C GLU A 49 10.18 -39.16 5.58
N ALA A 50 9.93 -38.80 4.32
CA ALA A 50 10.11 -37.46 3.81
C ALA A 50 9.20 -36.42 4.48
N VAL A 51 7.94 -36.75 4.72
CA VAL A 51 7.01 -35.86 5.44
C VAL A 51 7.50 -35.61 6.86
N MET A 52 7.98 -36.65 7.55
CA MET A 52 8.48 -36.54 8.91
C MET A 52 9.73 -35.66 9.00
N PHE A 53 10.75 -35.91 8.17
CA PHE A 53 12.00 -35.14 8.21
C PHE A 53 11.84 -33.69 7.76
N ARG A 54 10.85 -33.41 6.90
CA ARG A 54 10.50 -32.03 6.52
C ARG A 54 10.05 -31.19 7.72
N GLU A 55 9.35 -31.79 8.69
CA GLU A 55 8.94 -31.07 9.91
C GLU A 55 10.11 -30.80 10.87
N CYS A 56 11.22 -31.53 10.75
CA CYS A 56 12.45 -31.26 11.47
C CYS A 56 13.36 -30.23 10.78
N LEU A 57 13.14 -29.94 9.49
CA LEU A 57 13.92 -28.95 8.76
C LEU A 57 13.64 -27.52 9.26
N PRO A 58 14.66 -26.66 9.41
CA PRO A 58 14.47 -25.24 9.72
C PRO A 58 13.65 -24.54 8.62
N LEU A 59 12.81 -23.57 9.01
CA LEU A 59 11.91 -22.83 8.11
C LEU A 59 12.63 -22.23 6.89
N ALA A 60 13.87 -21.77 7.06
CA ALA A 60 14.68 -21.18 6.00
C ALA A 60 15.02 -22.17 4.86
N TYR A 61 15.13 -23.48 5.14
CA TYR A 61 15.46 -24.50 4.15
C TYR A 61 14.22 -25.19 3.53
N ARG A 62 13.01 -24.84 3.97
CA ARG A 62 11.74 -25.37 3.42
C ARG A 62 11.32 -24.70 2.10
N PHE A 63 12.07 -23.72 1.63
CA PHE A 63 11.84 -23.01 0.38
C PHE A 63 12.97 -23.30 -0.63
N PRO A 64 12.67 -23.58 -1.91
CA PRO A 64 11.37 -23.75 -2.54
C PRO A 64 10.68 -25.10 -2.21
N ARG A 65 9.39 -25.05 -1.84
CA ARG A 65 8.65 -26.17 -1.21
C ARG A 65 8.68 -27.49 -1.99
N LYS A 66 8.55 -27.44 -3.31
CA LYS A 66 8.48 -28.65 -4.17
C LYS A 66 9.85 -29.31 -4.32
N ALA A 67 10.90 -28.53 -4.56
CA ALA A 67 12.24 -29.08 -4.78
C ALA A 67 12.83 -29.68 -3.50
N THR A 68 12.67 -29.00 -2.35
CA THR A 68 13.11 -29.55 -1.07
C THR A 68 12.40 -30.86 -0.74
N PHE A 69 11.08 -30.94 -0.96
CA PHE A 69 10.33 -32.17 -0.71
C PHE A 69 10.75 -33.31 -1.64
N LEU A 70 10.94 -33.02 -2.93
CA LEU A 70 11.38 -34.01 -3.92
C LEU A 70 12.78 -34.55 -3.60
N LEU A 71 13.73 -33.68 -3.25
CA LEU A 71 15.08 -34.07 -2.85
C LEU A 71 15.04 -35.00 -1.63
N LEU A 72 14.26 -34.60 -0.63
CA LEU A 72 14.16 -35.34 0.62
C LEU A 72 13.48 -36.70 0.42
N TRP A 73 12.44 -36.78 -0.42
CA TRP A 73 11.82 -38.04 -0.83
C TRP A 73 12.78 -38.96 -1.60
N LEU A 74 13.52 -38.41 -2.56
CA LEU A 74 14.46 -39.18 -3.37
C LEU A 74 15.60 -39.76 -2.52
N THR A 75 16.15 -38.96 -1.61
CA THR A 75 17.22 -39.41 -0.71
C THR A 75 16.72 -40.45 0.30
N CYS A 76 15.52 -40.30 0.86
CA CYS A 76 14.94 -41.29 1.79
C CYS A 76 14.54 -42.59 1.08
N THR A 77 14.15 -42.53 -0.19
CA THR A 77 13.79 -43.73 -0.98
C THR A 77 15.04 -44.54 -1.34
N LEU A 78 16.13 -43.88 -1.74
CA LEU A 78 17.39 -44.52 -2.13
C LEU A 78 18.22 -45.01 -0.93
N VAL A 79 18.22 -44.26 0.16
CA VAL A 79 18.99 -44.55 1.37
C VAL A 79 18.02 -44.53 2.56
N PRO A 80 17.24 -45.61 2.76
CA PRO A 80 16.25 -45.66 3.82
C PRO A 80 16.86 -45.50 5.22
N LEU A 81 16.10 -44.88 6.13
CA LEU A 81 16.46 -44.56 7.53
C LEU A 81 17.60 -43.55 7.69
N ILE A 82 18.60 -43.54 6.82
CA ILE A 82 19.82 -42.72 6.93
C ILE A 82 19.67 -41.42 6.11
N GLY A 83 18.93 -41.45 5.01
CA GLY A 83 18.83 -40.34 4.06
C GLY A 83 18.35 -39.02 4.69
N GLY A 84 17.36 -39.07 5.58
CA GLY A 84 16.88 -37.89 6.30
C GLY A 84 17.93 -37.30 7.26
N PHE A 85 18.70 -38.15 7.95
CA PHE A 85 19.78 -37.69 8.83
C PHE A 85 20.93 -37.05 8.06
N VAL A 86 21.26 -37.54 6.87
CA VAL A 86 22.28 -36.94 6.00
C VAL A 86 21.92 -35.49 5.65
N ILE A 87 20.65 -35.23 5.30
CA ILE A 87 20.19 -33.89 4.97
C ILE A 87 20.18 -32.98 6.21
N LEU A 88 19.72 -33.48 7.35
CA LEU A 88 19.76 -32.70 8.60
C LEU A 88 21.19 -32.36 9.02
N PHE A 89 22.12 -33.31 8.88
CA PHE A 89 23.53 -33.10 9.13
C PHE A 89 24.12 -32.06 8.17
N ALA A 90 23.80 -32.13 6.88
CA ALA A 90 24.22 -31.14 5.89
C ALA A 90 23.70 -29.72 6.22
N CYS A 91 22.46 -29.59 6.69
CA CYS A 91 21.93 -28.31 7.16
C CYS A 91 22.67 -27.79 8.40
N GLY A 92 23.01 -28.67 9.36
CA GLY A 92 23.81 -28.32 10.54
C GLY A 92 25.22 -27.89 10.15
N TRP A 93 25.84 -28.60 9.22
CA TRP A 93 27.16 -28.28 8.68
C TRP A 93 27.17 -26.92 7.97
N ALA A 94 26.16 -26.63 7.15
CA ALA A 94 26.01 -25.34 6.48
C ALA A 94 25.80 -24.17 7.46
N LYS A 95 25.20 -24.43 8.63
CA LYS A 95 25.07 -23.43 9.70
C LYS A 95 26.41 -23.15 10.39
N TRP A 96 27.22 -24.17 10.63
CA TRP A 96 28.54 -24.01 11.27
C TRP A 96 29.62 -23.48 10.32
N PHE A 97 29.51 -23.78 9.04
CA PHE A 97 30.38 -23.28 7.99
C PHE A 97 29.56 -22.49 6.97
N PRO A 98 29.10 -21.28 7.33
CA PRO A 98 28.39 -20.43 6.37
C PRO A 98 29.34 -20.14 5.20
N GLY A 99 28.92 -20.53 4.00
CA GLY A 99 29.62 -20.15 2.78
C GLY A 99 29.75 -18.63 2.72
N ARG A 100 30.88 -18.14 2.21
CA ARG A 100 31.05 -16.71 1.92
C ARG A 100 29.95 -16.31 0.93
N VAL A 101 28.89 -15.70 1.42
CA VAL A 101 27.92 -15.02 0.55
C VAL A 101 28.74 -14.01 -0.24
N PRO A 102 28.73 -14.03 -1.59
CA PRO A 102 29.32 -12.96 -2.37
C PRO A 102 28.72 -11.69 -1.82
N SER A 103 29.54 -10.84 -1.20
CA SER A 103 29.07 -9.57 -0.67
C SER A 103 28.38 -8.89 -1.84
N VAL A 104 27.07 -8.62 -1.69
CA VAL A 104 26.44 -7.54 -2.45
C VAL A 104 27.42 -6.39 -2.29
N GLN A 105 28.04 -5.96 -3.40
CA GLN A 105 29.08 -4.95 -3.35
C GLN A 105 28.52 -3.77 -2.55
N ILE A 106 29.02 -3.58 -1.33
CA ILE A 106 28.76 -2.38 -0.57
C ILE A 106 29.61 -1.34 -1.29
N VAL A 107 29.04 -0.78 -2.36
CA VAL A 107 29.60 0.36 -3.04
C VAL A 107 29.58 1.48 -2.01
N SER A 108 30.76 2.03 -1.71
CA SER A 108 30.86 3.29 -1.01
C SER A 108 30.22 4.34 -1.92
N VAL A 109 28.94 4.60 -1.70
CA VAL A 109 28.25 5.71 -2.34
C VAL A 109 28.92 6.97 -1.76
N PRO A 110 29.55 7.82 -2.59
CA PRO A 110 30.12 9.06 -2.09
C PRO A 110 29.04 9.81 -1.31
N ARG A 111 29.42 10.46 -0.20
CA ARG A 111 28.48 11.32 0.54
C ARG A 111 27.80 12.22 -0.48
N PRO A 112 26.45 12.25 -0.54
CA PRO A 112 25.76 13.06 -1.53
C PRO A 112 26.23 14.50 -1.34
N THR A 113 26.93 15.02 -2.35
CA THR A 113 27.31 16.42 -2.38
C THR A 113 26.06 17.22 -2.66
N PHE A 114 25.81 18.23 -1.83
CA PHE A 114 24.66 19.11 -2.00
C PHE A 114 24.81 19.86 -3.34
N VAL A 115 24.08 19.42 -4.35
CA VAL A 115 24.03 20.07 -5.67
C VAL A 115 23.06 21.25 -5.60
N SER A 116 23.61 22.46 -5.46
CA SER A 116 22.83 23.72 -5.38
C SER A 116 22.07 24.04 -6.67
N ASN A 117 22.48 23.45 -7.79
CA ASN A 117 21.90 23.67 -9.12
C ASN A 117 20.65 22.83 -9.42
N LEU A 118 20.27 21.86 -8.58
CA LEU A 118 18.92 21.27 -8.61
C LEU A 118 17.89 22.11 -7.83
N VAL A 119 18.34 23.07 -7.01
CA VAL A 119 17.45 23.96 -6.25
C VAL A 119 16.88 25.09 -7.14
N SER A 120 17.51 25.41 -8.26
CA SER A 120 17.04 26.53 -9.12
C SER A 120 15.85 26.19 -10.02
N GLN A 121 15.49 24.90 -10.18
CA GLN A 121 14.32 24.50 -10.97
C GLN A 121 13.26 23.72 -10.18
N VAL A 122 13.49 23.50 -8.87
CA VAL A 122 12.59 22.68 -8.05
C VAL A 122 12.42 23.36 -6.68
N THR A 123 11.43 24.27 -6.58
CA THR A 123 11.02 25.02 -5.37
C THR A 123 10.58 24.13 -4.19
N HIS A 124 10.67 22.81 -4.30
CA HIS A 124 10.18 21.86 -3.29
C HIS A 124 11.07 21.76 -2.03
N GLY A 125 12.29 22.31 -2.03
CA GLY A 125 13.19 22.28 -0.86
C GLY A 125 13.13 23.52 0.05
N SER A 126 12.67 24.68 -0.46
CA SER A 126 12.62 25.92 0.34
C SER A 126 11.55 25.83 1.44
N GLY A 127 10.36 25.33 1.06
CA GLY A 127 9.24 25.14 1.99
C GLY A 127 9.58 24.20 3.16
N ALA A 128 10.19 23.04 2.88
CA ALA A 128 10.56 22.09 3.92
C ALA A 128 11.61 22.64 4.90
N ARG A 129 12.55 23.45 4.41
CA ARG A 129 13.55 24.13 5.26
C ARG A 129 12.92 25.20 6.14
N LEU A 130 11.98 25.97 5.58
CA LEU A 130 11.23 26.96 6.35
C LEU A 130 10.37 26.27 7.42
N GLN A 131 9.65 25.21 7.05
CA GLN A 131 8.86 24.41 7.98
C GLN A 131 9.72 23.87 9.14
N ALA A 132 10.86 23.24 8.83
CA ALA A 132 11.78 22.72 9.83
C ALA A 132 12.38 23.82 10.73
N ARG A 133 12.58 25.02 10.19
CA ARG A 133 13.07 26.16 10.97
C ARG A 133 12.01 26.70 11.92
N VAL A 134 10.77 26.77 11.45
CA VAL A 134 9.64 27.27 12.25
C VAL A 134 9.29 26.28 13.36
N SER A 135 9.28 24.97 13.10
CA SER A 135 8.98 23.95 14.11
C SER A 135 10.12 23.70 15.11
N ASN A 136 11.37 24.04 14.77
CA ASN A 136 12.50 23.81 15.65
C ASN A 136 12.62 24.89 16.73
N VAL A 137 12.26 24.53 17.96
CA VAL A 137 12.34 25.40 19.15
C VAL A 137 13.77 25.84 19.50
N ALA A 138 14.79 25.10 19.06
CA ALA A 138 16.19 25.47 19.31
C ALA A 138 16.68 26.65 18.44
N VAL A 139 15.92 27.06 17.42
CA VAL A 139 16.25 28.19 16.55
C VAL A 139 15.89 29.51 17.26
N PRO A 140 16.71 30.57 17.15
CA PRO A 140 16.37 31.89 17.71
C PRO A 140 15.00 32.40 17.28
N ALA A 141 14.26 33.06 18.18
CA ALA A 141 12.89 33.51 17.95
C ALA A 141 12.73 34.39 16.70
N SER A 142 13.68 35.29 16.42
CA SER A 142 13.69 36.16 15.23
C SER A 142 13.72 35.37 13.92
N ASP A 143 14.51 34.30 13.89
CA ASP A 143 14.74 33.48 12.70
C ASP A 143 13.54 32.55 12.46
N ARG A 144 12.87 32.14 13.54
CA ARG A 144 11.59 31.41 13.48
C ARG A 144 10.47 32.32 12.97
N LEU A 145 10.39 33.54 13.46
CA LEU A 145 9.37 34.52 13.08
C LEU A 145 9.49 34.90 11.59
N SER A 146 10.71 35.19 11.13
CA SER A 146 10.96 35.48 9.71
C SER A 146 10.60 34.29 8.79
N ALA A 147 10.90 33.07 9.22
CA ALA A 147 10.50 31.87 8.49
C ALA A 147 8.97 31.68 8.49
N LEU A 148 8.28 31.99 9.60
CA LEU A 148 6.83 31.94 9.67
C LEU A 148 6.17 32.93 8.69
N VAL A 149 6.67 34.16 8.61
CA VAL A 149 6.20 35.17 7.64
C VAL A 149 6.39 34.67 6.20
N ALA A 150 7.54 34.05 5.90
CA ALA A 150 7.78 33.48 4.57
C ALA A 150 6.83 32.32 4.22
N ILE A 151 6.43 31.50 5.21
CA ILE A 151 5.47 30.41 5.04
C ILE A 151 4.06 30.92 4.71
N GLN A 152 3.68 32.13 5.13
CA GLN A 152 2.33 32.67 4.87
C GLN A 152 2.01 32.84 3.38
N GLN A 153 3.04 33.00 2.54
CA GLN A 153 2.91 33.11 1.08
C GLN A 153 2.75 31.76 0.38
N MET A 154 2.97 30.64 1.09
CA MET A 154 2.79 29.31 0.54
C MET A 154 1.32 28.89 0.53
N PRO A 155 0.91 27.93 -0.34
CA PRO A 155 -0.46 27.47 -0.41
C PRO A 155 -0.96 26.89 0.92
N THR A 156 -2.14 27.34 1.37
CA THR A 156 -2.78 26.95 2.64
C THR A 156 -2.85 25.44 2.84
N ARG A 157 -3.10 24.68 1.78
CA ARG A 157 -3.13 23.21 1.81
C ARG A 157 -1.87 22.59 2.41
N THR A 158 -0.71 23.19 2.15
CA THR A 158 0.59 22.69 2.62
C THR A 158 1.00 23.28 3.97
N THR A 159 0.45 24.43 4.34
CA THR A 159 0.85 25.16 5.55
C THR A 159 -0.12 24.97 6.72
N SER A 160 -1.39 24.69 6.46
CA SER A 160 -2.41 24.50 7.50
C SER A 160 -2.02 23.47 8.58
N PRO A 161 -1.47 22.28 8.25
CA PRO A 161 -1.03 21.34 9.28
C PRO A 161 0.07 21.91 10.17
N LEU A 162 1.05 22.61 9.58
CA LEU A 162 2.12 23.26 10.33
C LEU A 162 1.58 24.40 11.20
N LEU A 163 0.75 25.29 10.65
CA LEU A 163 0.16 26.40 11.41
C LEU A 163 -0.61 25.91 12.62
N ARG A 164 -1.29 24.76 12.50
CA ARG A 164 -2.02 24.13 13.59
C ARG A 164 -1.10 23.60 14.69
N GLU A 165 0.05 23.01 14.32
CA GLU A 165 1.08 22.58 15.27
C GLU A 165 1.61 23.78 16.08
N LEU A 166 1.83 24.91 15.41
CA LEU A 166 2.31 26.16 16.02
C LEU A 166 1.30 26.84 16.97
N LEU A 167 0.04 26.41 16.99
CA LEU A 167 -0.92 26.89 17.99
C LEU A 167 -0.53 26.50 19.41
N THR A 168 0.33 25.49 19.57
CA THR A 168 0.86 25.05 20.86
C THR A 168 2.29 25.51 21.13
N ASP A 169 2.82 26.41 20.28
CA ASP A 169 4.21 26.87 20.39
C ASP A 169 4.48 27.57 21.73
N PRO A 170 5.69 27.42 22.32
CA PRO A 170 6.07 28.17 23.51
C PRO A 170 6.15 29.69 23.28
N LEU A 171 6.39 30.16 22.05
CA LEU A 171 6.43 31.60 21.75
C LEU A 171 5.04 32.12 21.41
N GLU A 172 4.58 33.10 22.18
CA GLU A 172 3.25 33.71 22.00
C GLU A 172 3.10 34.38 20.63
N ASP A 173 4.12 35.10 20.14
CA ASP A 173 4.05 35.77 18.84
C ASP A 173 3.87 34.77 17.67
N VAL A 174 4.54 33.61 17.76
CA VAL A 174 4.42 32.53 16.76
C VAL A 174 2.99 31.98 16.78
N ARG A 175 2.44 31.74 17.97
CA ARG A 175 1.07 31.26 18.15
C ARG A 175 0.04 32.25 17.61
N LEU A 176 0.19 33.53 17.94
CA LEU A 176 -0.75 34.57 17.53
C LEU A 176 -0.77 34.76 16.01
N ILE A 177 0.40 34.72 15.37
CA ILE A 177 0.50 34.80 13.91
C ILE A 177 -0.09 33.56 13.24
N ALA A 178 0.16 32.37 13.80
CA ALA A 178 -0.43 31.15 13.28
C ALA A 178 -1.96 31.17 13.38
N TYR A 179 -2.50 31.61 14.53
CA TYR A 179 -3.94 31.79 14.73
C TYR A 179 -4.53 32.78 13.74
N GLY A 180 -3.95 33.98 13.63
CA GLY A 180 -4.44 35.01 12.71
C GLY A 180 -4.43 34.56 11.26
N ARG A 181 -3.41 33.80 10.83
CA ARG A 181 -3.34 33.27 9.47
C ARG A 181 -4.40 32.20 9.19
N MET A 182 -4.65 31.31 10.15
CA MET A 182 -5.67 30.27 10.03
C MET A 182 -7.08 30.88 9.99
N ASP A 183 -7.37 31.80 10.91
CA ASP A 183 -8.67 32.49 10.99
C ASP A 183 -8.94 33.30 9.71
N GLN A 184 -7.93 34.00 9.19
CA GLN A 184 -8.07 34.70 7.91
C GLN A 184 -8.44 33.75 6.77
N ALA A 185 -7.76 32.60 6.66
CA ALA A 185 -8.03 31.63 5.60
C ALA A 185 -9.44 31.03 5.70
N GLU A 186 -9.93 30.78 6.92
CA GLU A 186 -11.31 30.34 7.15
C GLU A 186 -12.32 31.41 6.75
N ASN A 187 -12.13 32.64 7.25
CA ASN A 187 -13.02 33.76 6.97
C ASN A 187 -13.10 34.09 5.48
N GLU A 188 -11.99 34.03 4.74
CA GLU A 188 -11.95 34.26 3.29
C GLU A 188 -12.86 33.28 2.53
N ILE A 189 -12.89 32.00 2.89
CA ILE A 189 -13.75 31.02 2.22
C ILE A 189 -15.20 31.14 2.73
N MET A 190 -15.41 31.34 4.03
CA MET A 190 -16.74 31.49 4.61
C MET A 190 -17.49 32.71 4.05
N GLN A 191 -16.80 33.82 3.81
CA GLN A 191 -17.40 35.00 3.16
C GLN A 191 -17.84 34.69 1.73
N LYS A 192 -17.03 33.95 0.96
CA LYS A 192 -17.40 33.51 -0.40
C LYS A 192 -18.61 32.59 -0.38
N ILE A 193 -18.66 31.65 0.57
CA ILE A 193 -19.82 30.76 0.76
C ILE A 193 -21.06 31.58 1.08
N PHE A 194 -20.98 32.53 2.01
CA PHE A 194 -22.11 33.37 2.37
C PHE A 194 -22.63 34.20 1.17
N ALA A 195 -21.72 34.79 0.39
CA ALA A 195 -22.07 35.53 -0.82
C ALA A 195 -22.74 34.62 -1.88
N ALA A 196 -22.16 33.44 -2.14
CA ALA A 196 -22.70 32.49 -3.10
C ALA A 196 -24.07 31.92 -2.66
N ARG A 197 -24.28 31.64 -1.37
CA ARG A 197 -25.59 31.19 -0.85
C ARG A 197 -26.68 32.24 -1.07
N LYS A 198 -26.38 33.53 -0.92
CA LYS A 198 -27.34 34.60 -1.21
C LYS A 198 -27.75 34.62 -2.69
N GLN A 199 -26.86 34.25 -3.61
CA GLN A 199 -27.15 34.24 -5.05
C GLN A 199 -28.20 33.20 -5.43
N ILE A 200 -28.43 32.14 -4.63
CA ILE A 200 -29.50 31.16 -4.86
C ILE A 200 -30.86 31.85 -4.97
N ALA A 201 -31.15 32.82 -4.09
CA ALA A 201 -32.43 33.52 -4.06
C ALA A 201 -32.66 34.47 -5.25
N TYR A 202 -31.59 34.87 -5.94
CA TYR A 202 -31.63 35.79 -7.08
C TYR A 202 -31.42 35.09 -8.43
N ALA A 203 -31.28 33.76 -8.44
CA ALA A 203 -31.09 33.01 -9.68
C ALA A 203 -32.37 33.08 -10.53
N ALA A 204 -32.25 33.64 -11.74
CA ALA A 204 -33.40 33.83 -12.63
C ALA A 204 -33.66 32.62 -13.54
N ASN A 205 -32.68 31.75 -13.72
CA ASN A 205 -32.77 30.57 -14.57
C ASN A 205 -32.03 29.36 -13.96
N GLU A 206 -32.38 28.17 -14.45
CA GLU A 206 -31.78 26.91 -14.01
C GLU A 206 -30.27 26.86 -14.21
N ALA A 207 -29.76 27.44 -15.31
CA ALA A 207 -28.32 27.51 -15.57
C ALA A 207 -27.55 28.33 -14.52
N GLN A 208 -28.08 29.47 -14.08
CA GLN A 208 -27.49 30.26 -12.99
C GLN A 208 -27.58 29.51 -11.67
N LEU A 209 -28.73 28.88 -11.39
CA LEU A 209 -28.90 28.08 -10.17
C LEU A 209 -27.90 26.91 -10.12
N GLN A 210 -27.70 26.23 -11.24
CA GLN A 210 -26.69 25.18 -11.39
C GLN A 210 -25.28 25.71 -11.12
N ALA A 211 -24.91 26.85 -11.72
CA ALA A 211 -23.61 27.45 -11.54
C ALA A 211 -23.34 27.85 -10.07
N VAL A 212 -24.35 28.38 -9.38
CA VAL A 212 -24.26 28.73 -7.96
C VAL A 212 -24.09 27.48 -7.09
N HIS A 213 -24.85 26.42 -7.36
CA HIS A 213 -24.70 25.14 -6.66
C HIS A 213 -23.32 24.50 -6.90
N ARG A 214 -22.82 24.54 -8.14
CA ARG A 214 -21.46 24.09 -8.46
C ARG A 214 -20.41 24.88 -7.68
N LEU A 215 -20.53 26.21 -7.64
CA LEU A 215 -19.61 27.08 -6.88
C LEU A 215 -19.65 26.77 -5.39
N LEU A 216 -20.83 26.54 -4.81
CA LEU A 216 -20.96 26.18 -3.40
C LEU A 216 -20.31 24.84 -3.09
N ALA A 217 -20.54 23.83 -3.94
CA ALA A 217 -19.88 22.54 -3.82
C ALA A 217 -18.34 22.68 -3.83
N GLU A 218 -17.84 23.52 -4.74
CA GLU A 218 -16.44 23.89 -4.86
C GLU A 218 -15.86 24.51 -3.58
N LEU A 219 -16.54 25.52 -3.03
CA LEU A 219 -16.08 26.26 -1.84
C LEU A 219 -16.11 25.40 -0.57
N TYR A 220 -17.18 24.63 -0.37
CA TYR A 220 -17.27 23.71 0.78
C TYR A 220 -16.23 22.59 0.69
N PHE A 221 -15.98 22.06 -0.52
CA PHE A 221 -14.90 21.10 -0.72
C PHE A 221 -13.52 21.71 -0.41
N GLU A 222 -13.29 22.96 -0.80
CA GLU A 222 -12.01 23.65 -0.58
C GLU A 222 -11.70 23.82 0.92
N LEU A 223 -12.70 24.13 1.76
CA LEU A 223 -12.54 24.18 3.23
C LEU A 223 -11.92 22.89 3.79
N ALA A 224 -12.46 21.75 3.35
CA ALA A 224 -11.97 20.45 3.78
C ALA A 224 -10.64 20.08 3.11
N TYR A 225 -10.49 20.35 1.81
CA TYR A 225 -9.30 20.02 1.03
C TYR A 225 -8.04 20.77 1.50
N GLN A 226 -8.19 22.03 1.92
CA GLN A 226 -7.09 22.82 2.49
C GLN A 226 -6.80 22.48 3.97
N ASN A 227 -7.55 21.56 4.58
CA ASN A 227 -7.49 21.24 6.01
C ASN A 227 -7.67 22.47 6.91
N ILE A 228 -8.51 23.43 6.50
CA ILE A 228 -8.82 24.62 7.33
C ILE A 228 -9.71 24.19 8.49
N VAL A 229 -10.77 23.45 8.21
CA VAL A 229 -11.69 22.89 9.20
C VAL A 229 -11.34 21.44 9.54
N GLN A 230 -11.66 20.97 10.76
CA GLN A 230 -11.43 19.59 11.21
C GLN A 230 -12.64 19.00 11.95
N GLY A 231 -12.66 17.68 12.07
CA GLY A 231 -13.64 16.94 12.86
C GLY A 231 -15.07 17.14 12.36
N ALA A 232 -15.98 17.52 13.27
CA ALA A 232 -17.40 17.69 12.94
C ALA A 232 -17.64 18.78 11.88
N VAL A 233 -16.89 19.89 11.93
CA VAL A 233 -17.04 21.00 10.97
C VAL A 233 -16.59 20.56 9.57
N GLN A 234 -15.50 19.80 9.50
CA GLN A 234 -15.03 19.21 8.23
C GLN A 234 -16.06 18.24 7.67
N THR A 235 -16.63 17.37 8.51
CA THR A 235 -17.67 16.41 8.11
C THR A 235 -18.89 17.13 7.55
N HIS A 236 -19.35 18.17 8.25
CA HIS A 236 -20.45 19.01 7.78
C HIS A 236 -20.13 19.72 6.46
N ALA A 237 -18.91 20.27 6.31
CA ALA A 237 -18.49 20.90 5.05
C ALA A 237 -18.50 19.91 3.87
N LEU A 238 -18.02 18.68 4.07
CA LEU A 238 -18.06 17.63 3.04
C LEU A 238 -19.50 17.23 2.68
N GLN A 239 -20.39 17.15 3.66
CA GLN A 239 -21.83 16.89 3.42
C GLN A 239 -22.48 18.03 2.63
N GLN A 240 -22.21 19.28 2.99
CA GLN A 240 -22.71 20.43 2.23
C GLN A 240 -22.14 20.46 0.80
N ALA A 241 -20.87 20.08 0.63
CA ALA A 241 -20.25 19.97 -0.69
C ALA A 241 -20.97 18.94 -1.58
N ASP A 242 -21.28 17.75 -1.05
CA ASP A 242 -21.99 16.73 -1.82
C ASP A 242 -23.45 17.11 -2.09
N GLN A 243 -24.16 17.70 -1.12
CA GLN A 243 -25.54 18.18 -1.31
C GLN A 243 -25.64 19.20 -2.45
N HIS A 244 -24.73 20.18 -2.49
CA HIS A 244 -24.71 21.16 -3.57
C HIS A 244 -24.22 20.57 -4.89
N ALA A 245 -23.30 19.60 -4.87
CA ALA A 245 -22.91 18.88 -6.08
C ALA A 245 -24.07 18.09 -6.69
N GLN A 246 -24.86 17.40 -5.85
CA GLN A 246 -26.08 16.71 -6.25
C GLN A 246 -27.10 17.68 -6.85
N ALA A 247 -27.35 18.82 -6.19
CA ALA A 247 -28.28 19.83 -6.69
C ALA A 247 -27.87 20.39 -8.06
N ALA A 248 -26.58 20.66 -8.27
CA ALA A 248 -26.08 21.10 -9.58
C ALA A 248 -26.22 20.00 -10.65
N LEU A 249 -25.90 18.75 -10.32
CA LEU A 249 -26.01 17.63 -11.28
C LEU A 249 -27.47 17.28 -11.61
N ALA A 250 -28.40 17.51 -10.68
CA ALA A 250 -29.83 17.32 -10.91
C ALA A 250 -30.38 18.33 -11.95
N ILE A 251 -29.82 19.54 -12.00
CA ILE A 251 -30.16 20.54 -13.01
C ILE A 251 -29.43 20.26 -14.34
N GLY A 252 -28.15 19.88 -14.26
CA GLY A 252 -27.36 19.51 -15.43
C GLY A 252 -26.24 18.54 -15.10
N GLY A 253 -26.37 17.30 -15.60
CA GLY A 253 -25.46 16.20 -15.28
C GLY A 253 -24.14 16.18 -16.06
N GLY A 254 -23.90 17.13 -16.97
CA GLY A 254 -22.78 17.12 -17.92
C GLY A 254 -21.42 17.57 -17.37
N ASP A 255 -21.25 17.69 -16.06
CA ASP A 255 -20.02 18.20 -15.44
C ASP A 255 -19.12 17.08 -14.93
N ALA A 256 -18.18 16.65 -15.79
CA ALA A 256 -17.23 15.58 -15.48
C ALA A 256 -16.37 15.86 -14.23
N ALA A 257 -16.01 17.13 -14.00
CA ALA A 257 -15.18 17.51 -12.85
C ALA A 257 -15.97 17.46 -11.53
N LEU A 258 -17.26 17.77 -11.59
CA LEU A 258 -18.15 17.67 -10.43
C LEU A 258 -18.41 16.20 -10.06
N TRP A 259 -18.59 15.31 -11.05
CA TRP A 259 -18.64 13.87 -10.82
C TRP A 259 -17.37 13.31 -10.18
N LEU A 260 -16.18 13.72 -10.63
CA LEU A 260 -14.92 13.37 -9.97
C LEU A 260 -14.92 13.80 -8.49
N ARG A 261 -15.34 15.03 -8.19
CA ARG A 261 -15.38 15.52 -6.80
C ARG A 261 -16.34 14.69 -5.95
N ARG A 262 -17.53 14.36 -6.46
CA ARG A 262 -18.47 13.48 -5.76
C ARG A 262 -17.86 12.11 -5.47
N GLY A 263 -17.15 11.52 -6.43
CA GLY A 263 -16.45 10.26 -6.19
C GLY A 263 -15.39 10.36 -5.08
N ARG A 264 -14.63 11.46 -5.06
CA ARG A 264 -13.65 11.72 -3.98
C ARG A 264 -14.33 11.95 -2.62
N LEU A 265 -15.46 12.65 -2.58
CA LEU A 265 -16.26 12.83 -1.37
C LEU A 265 -16.78 11.48 -0.84
N ALA A 266 -17.24 10.62 -1.73
CA ALA A 266 -17.72 9.28 -1.39
C ALA A 266 -16.61 8.40 -0.78
N LEU A 267 -15.39 8.45 -1.34
CA LEU A 267 -14.23 7.78 -0.74
C LEU A 267 -13.95 8.25 0.68
N VAL A 268 -13.98 9.57 0.92
CA VAL A 268 -13.77 10.15 2.26
C VAL A 268 -14.88 9.73 3.24
N ASN A 269 -16.11 9.58 2.76
CA ASN A 269 -17.25 9.11 3.56
C ASN A 269 -17.27 7.57 3.75
N GLY A 270 -16.30 6.84 3.18
CA GLY A 270 -16.23 5.39 3.29
C GLY A 270 -17.23 4.64 2.42
N ASP A 271 -17.75 5.27 1.36
CA ASP A 271 -18.63 4.64 0.36
C ASP A 271 -17.90 4.45 -0.98
N PRO A 272 -17.11 3.37 -1.11
CA PRO A 272 -16.39 3.07 -2.35
C PRO A 272 -17.29 2.64 -3.50
N VAL A 273 -18.55 2.25 -3.23
CA VAL A 273 -19.52 1.87 -4.28
C VAL A 273 -20.01 3.13 -4.99
N LEU A 274 -20.49 4.10 -4.21
CA LEU A 274 -20.89 5.41 -4.74
C LEU A 274 -19.72 6.13 -5.41
N ALA A 275 -18.51 5.99 -4.85
CA ALA A 275 -17.31 6.54 -5.47
C ALA A 275 -17.08 6.01 -6.89
N ARG A 276 -17.19 4.69 -7.06
CA ARG A 276 -17.02 4.02 -8.35
C ARG A 276 -18.05 4.51 -9.37
N GLU A 277 -19.32 4.59 -8.99
CA GLU A 277 -20.39 5.09 -9.87
C GLU A 277 -20.13 6.53 -10.32
N ALA A 278 -19.74 7.40 -9.39
CA ALA A 278 -19.40 8.78 -9.72
C ALA A 278 -18.18 8.90 -10.65
N PHE A 279 -17.15 8.06 -10.45
CA PHE A 279 -16.00 8.02 -11.35
C PHE A 279 -16.37 7.49 -12.73
N GLU A 280 -17.27 6.53 -12.83
CA GLU A 280 -17.78 6.05 -14.11
C GLU A 280 -18.50 7.15 -14.90
N HIS A 281 -19.38 7.92 -14.25
CA HIS A 281 -20.00 9.08 -14.90
C HIS A 281 -18.97 10.14 -15.32
N ALA A 282 -17.94 10.40 -14.50
CA ALA A 282 -16.86 11.30 -14.90
C ALA A 282 -16.12 10.78 -16.14
N ARG A 283 -15.90 9.46 -16.24
CA ARG A 283 -15.27 8.80 -17.38
C ARG A 283 -16.12 8.91 -18.64
N GLU A 284 -17.41 8.63 -18.54
CA GLU A 284 -18.39 8.74 -19.64
C GLU A 284 -18.46 10.16 -20.21
N LEU A 285 -18.34 11.17 -19.34
CA LEU A 285 -18.28 12.58 -19.71
C LEU A 285 -16.90 13.04 -20.21
N GLY A 286 -15.94 12.12 -20.38
CA GLY A 286 -14.64 12.39 -20.98
C GLY A 286 -13.57 12.92 -20.03
N PHE A 287 -13.69 12.71 -18.72
CA PHE A 287 -12.63 13.07 -17.78
C PHE A 287 -11.35 12.27 -18.08
N PRO A 288 -10.14 12.90 -18.06
CA PRO A 288 -8.90 12.22 -18.41
C PRO A 288 -8.63 10.96 -17.58
N SER A 289 -8.53 9.82 -18.25
CA SER A 289 -8.34 8.49 -17.62
C SER A 289 -7.09 8.43 -16.75
N ASP A 290 -6.00 9.07 -17.17
CA ASP A 290 -4.73 9.08 -16.42
C ASP A 290 -4.87 9.73 -15.03
N ARG A 291 -5.78 10.71 -14.89
CA ARG A 291 -6.06 11.37 -13.60
C ARG A 291 -7.12 10.65 -12.79
N LEU A 292 -7.98 9.88 -13.45
CA LEU A 292 -9.08 9.15 -12.81
C LEU A 292 -8.65 7.79 -12.28
N ALA A 293 -7.71 7.13 -12.98
CA ALA A 293 -7.29 5.76 -12.68
C ALA A 293 -6.80 5.55 -11.23
N PRO A 294 -6.01 6.45 -10.60
CA PRO A 294 -5.63 6.28 -9.20
C PRO A 294 -6.84 6.24 -8.25
N TRP A 295 -7.85 7.07 -8.50
CA TRP A 295 -9.06 7.12 -7.68
C TRP A 295 -9.97 5.91 -7.90
N MET A 296 -10.09 5.44 -9.14
CA MET A 296 -10.82 4.20 -9.44
C MET A 296 -10.12 2.99 -8.83
N ALA A 297 -8.79 2.95 -8.83
CA ALA A 297 -8.02 1.89 -8.19
C ALA A 297 -8.20 1.91 -6.67
N GLU A 298 -8.22 3.09 -6.04
CA GLU A 298 -8.52 3.22 -4.62
C GLU A 298 -9.94 2.71 -4.28
N ALA A 299 -10.96 3.11 -5.07
CA ALA A 299 -12.33 2.62 -4.90
C ALA A 299 -12.42 1.08 -5.05
N ALA A 300 -11.75 0.51 -6.06
CA ALA A 300 -11.71 -0.92 -6.28
C ALA A 300 -10.99 -1.66 -5.13
N PHE A 301 -9.89 -1.12 -4.63
CA PHE A 301 -9.15 -1.67 -3.49
C PHE A 301 -10.00 -1.70 -2.23
N LEU A 302 -10.71 -0.61 -1.91
CA LEU A 302 -11.62 -0.55 -0.75
C LEU A 302 -12.79 -1.51 -0.89
N ASN A 303 -13.29 -1.72 -2.12
CA ASN A 303 -14.30 -2.74 -2.45
C ASN A 303 -13.74 -4.18 -2.49
N ARG A 304 -12.44 -4.39 -2.24
CA ARG A 304 -11.74 -5.68 -2.33
C ARG A 304 -11.74 -6.31 -3.74
N ASP A 305 -11.95 -5.50 -4.77
CA ASP A 305 -11.84 -5.91 -6.17
C ASP A 305 -10.40 -5.70 -6.68
N TYR A 306 -9.52 -6.60 -6.24
CA TYR A 306 -8.09 -6.53 -6.56
C TYR A 306 -7.79 -6.80 -8.05
N ALA A 307 -8.69 -7.49 -8.76
CA ALA A 307 -8.54 -7.71 -10.20
C ALA A 307 -8.64 -6.39 -10.96
N SER A 308 -9.64 -5.56 -10.63
CA SER A 308 -9.79 -4.22 -11.22
C SER A 308 -8.63 -3.29 -10.85
N VAL A 309 -8.09 -3.39 -9.63
CA VAL A 309 -6.90 -2.61 -9.21
C VAL A 309 -5.72 -2.89 -10.13
N HIS A 310 -5.42 -4.15 -10.42
CA HIS A 310 -4.32 -4.53 -11.32
C HIS A 310 -4.50 -3.90 -12.71
N VAL A 311 -5.67 -4.06 -13.31
CA VAL A 311 -5.98 -3.52 -14.66
C VAL A 311 -5.81 -2.00 -14.71
N LEU A 312 -6.33 -1.29 -13.71
CA LEU A 312 -6.28 0.18 -13.65
C LEU A 312 -4.86 0.71 -13.46
N LEU A 313 -4.06 0.07 -12.60
CA LEU A 313 -2.68 0.49 -12.33
C LEU A 313 -1.72 0.08 -13.45
N GLU A 314 -1.96 -1.04 -14.11
CA GLU A 314 -1.17 -1.44 -15.28
C GLU A 314 -1.35 -0.46 -16.45
N ALA A 315 -2.58 0.04 -16.65
CA ALA A 315 -2.85 1.09 -17.64
C ALA A 315 -2.07 2.40 -17.37
N LEU A 316 -1.72 2.68 -16.10
CA LEU A 316 -0.88 3.83 -15.72
C LEU A 316 0.62 3.62 -15.97
N ARG A 317 1.10 2.37 -16.03
CA ARG A 317 2.53 2.04 -16.21
C ARG A 317 3.13 2.64 -17.49
N GLY A 318 2.32 2.73 -18.56
CA GLY A 318 2.71 3.30 -19.85
C GLY A 318 2.46 4.80 -20.00
N ARG A 319 1.83 5.47 -19.01
CA ARG A 319 1.30 6.83 -19.15
C ARG A 319 1.79 7.74 -18.03
N ASN A 320 3.03 8.23 -18.15
CA ASN A 320 3.62 9.31 -17.36
C ASN A 320 3.13 9.42 -15.89
N ALA A 321 3.10 8.27 -15.20
CA ALA A 321 2.59 8.21 -13.84
C ALA A 321 3.43 9.14 -12.95
N LEU A 322 2.76 9.88 -12.06
CA LEU A 322 3.47 10.75 -11.11
C LEU A 322 4.50 9.90 -10.34
N PRO A 323 5.71 10.42 -10.07
CA PRO A 323 6.77 9.65 -9.40
C PRO A 323 6.32 9.01 -8.08
N VAL A 324 5.38 9.64 -7.37
CA VAL A 324 4.78 9.17 -6.12
C VAL A 324 4.05 7.84 -6.29
N PHE A 325 3.44 7.56 -7.44
CA PHE A 325 2.69 6.34 -7.70
C PHE A 325 3.55 5.18 -8.20
N LYS A 326 4.81 5.43 -8.58
CA LYS A 326 5.69 4.40 -9.15
C LYS A 326 5.81 3.14 -8.28
N PRO A 327 6.03 3.21 -6.95
CA PRO A 327 6.14 2.00 -6.13
C PRO A 327 4.84 1.17 -6.09
N VAL A 328 3.68 1.85 -6.08
CA VAL A 328 2.37 1.20 -6.05
C VAL A 328 2.09 0.54 -7.39
N VAL A 329 2.36 1.24 -8.49
CA VAL A 329 2.23 0.67 -9.84
C VAL A 329 3.12 -0.56 -9.97
N GLU A 330 4.39 -0.49 -9.57
CA GLU A 330 5.33 -1.62 -9.62
C GLU A 330 4.84 -2.84 -8.82
N TYR A 331 4.37 -2.64 -7.59
CA TYR A 331 3.87 -3.74 -6.73
C TYR A 331 2.66 -4.46 -7.33
N TRP A 332 1.72 -3.72 -7.91
CA TRP A 332 0.48 -4.29 -8.45
C TRP A 332 0.62 -4.84 -9.87
N SER A 333 1.80 -4.79 -10.48
CA SER A 333 2.03 -5.19 -11.87
C SER A 333 3.14 -6.23 -12.04
N THR A 334 3.44 -6.96 -10.95
CA THR A 334 4.33 -8.14 -10.88
C THR A 334 3.52 -9.40 -10.64
#